data_AF-A0A522FGK7-F1
#
_entry.id   AF-A0A522FGK7-F1
#
_cell.length_a   1.000
_cell.length_b   1.000
_cell.length_c   1.000
_cell.angle_alpha   90.00
_cell.angle_beta   90.00
_cell.angle_gamma   90.00
#
_symmetry.space_group_name_H-M   'P 1'
#
loop_
_entity.id
_entity.type
_entity.pdbx_description
1 polymer ?
#
loop_
_entity_poly.entity_id
_entity_poly.type
_entity_poly.pdbx_seq_one_letter_code
_entity_poly.pdbx_strand_id
1 'polypeptide(L)'
;MEQTTHTKGPLEFQVLGTDGSQALIVEEDGTTVAYLSASQNSTAHASLEANVRLFAMANVLLDELTSLEKAIREAKLSDAADLLVHAKKARAAIGRALGPQKSEATPTQDELLRNSM
;
A
#
# COMPACT_ATOMS: atom_id res chain seq x y z
N MET A 1 -17.38 -18.20 0.19
CA MET A 1 -15.96 -18.34 0.54
C MET A 1 -15.35 -16.96 0.39
N GLU A 2 -15.06 -16.30 1.51
CA GLU A 2 -14.44 -14.96 1.52
C GLU A 2 -12.96 -15.10 1.14
N GLN A 3 -12.53 -14.39 0.09
CA GLN A 3 -11.13 -14.37 -0.32
C GLN A 3 -10.36 -13.46 0.65
N THR A 4 -9.60 -14.05 1.57
CA THR A 4 -8.62 -13.32 2.38
C THR A 4 -7.35 -13.11 1.55
N THR A 5 -7.14 -11.87 1.10
CA THR A 5 -5.91 -11.48 0.42
C THR A 5 -4.79 -11.32 1.45
N HIS A 6 -4.06 -12.40 1.74
CA HIS A 6 -2.89 -12.35 2.61
C HIS A 6 -1.78 -11.50 1.99
N THR A 7 -1.23 -10.58 2.77
CA THR A 7 -0.02 -9.83 2.41
C THR A 7 1.07 -10.19 3.41
N LYS A 8 2.18 -10.76 2.92
CA LYS A 8 3.34 -11.03 3.76
C LYS A 8 4.01 -9.72 4.18
N GLY A 9 4.04 -9.43 5.49
CA GLY A 9 4.62 -8.24 6.11
C GLY A 9 4.63 -8.35 7.64
N PRO A 10 5.21 -7.38 8.36
CA PRO A 10 5.23 -7.38 9.84
C PRO A 10 3.85 -7.13 10.46
N LEU A 11 2.97 -6.47 9.71
CA LEU A 11 1.54 -6.38 10.00
C LEU A 11 0.80 -6.92 8.78
N GLU A 12 -0.20 -7.76 9.03
CA GLU A 12 -1.14 -8.20 8.00
C GLU A 12 -2.36 -7.28 7.99
N PHE A 13 -3.08 -7.24 6.88
CA PHE A 13 -4.38 -6.55 6.84
C PHE A 13 -5.44 -7.40 6.15
N GLN A 14 -6.68 -7.16 6.56
CA GLN A 14 -7.85 -7.83 6.00
C GLN A 14 -8.90 -6.78 5.68
N VAL A 15 -9.31 -6.70 4.41
CA VAL A 15 -10.50 -5.94 4.01
C VAL A 15 -11.73 -6.79 4.31
N LEU A 16 -12.71 -6.21 5.00
CA LEU A 16 -13.92 -6.88 5.47
C LEU A 16 -15.14 -6.46 4.63
N GLY A 17 -16.14 -7.34 4.61
CA GLY A 17 -17.41 -7.10 3.93
C GLY A 17 -17.32 -7.23 2.42
N THR A 18 -18.48 -7.38 1.77
CA THR A 18 -18.57 -7.45 0.30
C THR A 18 -18.38 -6.10 -0.39
N ASP A 19 -18.58 -5.02 0.36
CA ASP A 19 -18.47 -3.63 -0.09
C ASP A 19 -17.05 -3.07 0.06
N GLY A 20 -16.21 -3.67 0.92
CA GLY A 20 -14.85 -3.21 1.16
C GLY A 20 -14.78 -1.92 1.98
N SER A 21 -15.80 -1.65 2.81
CA SER A 21 -15.89 -0.41 3.61
C SER A 21 -15.16 -0.47 4.95
N GLN A 22 -14.67 -1.65 5.32
CA GLN A 22 -14.04 -1.93 6.60
C GLN A 22 -12.73 -2.68 6.40
N ALA A 23 -11.77 -2.47 7.28
CA ALA A 23 -10.52 -3.20 7.28
C ALA A 23 -9.93 -3.36 8.68
N LEU A 24 -9.24 -4.48 8.89
CA LEU A 24 -8.46 -4.78 10.08
C LEU A 24 -6.98 -4.77 9.74
N ILE A 25 -6.17 -4.42 10.73
CA ILE A 25 -4.72 -4.56 10.73
C ILE A 25 -4.37 -5.46 11.91
N VAL A 26 -3.66 -6.54 11.64
CA VAL A 26 -3.39 -7.60 12.63
C VAL A 26 -1.90 -7.92 12.67
N GLU A 27 -1.42 -8.33 13.84
CA GLU A 27 -0.10 -8.93 13.99
C GLU A 27 -0.10 -10.40 13.53
N GLU A 28 1.08 -11.01 13.42
CA GLU A 28 1.25 -12.42 13.00
C GLU A 28 0.53 -13.40 13.95
N ASP A 29 0.37 -13.05 15.23
CA ASP A 29 -0.36 -13.86 16.21
C ASP A 29 -1.89 -13.70 16.14
N GLY A 30 -2.38 -12.85 15.21
CA GLY A 30 -3.79 -12.55 15.02
C GLY A 30 -4.33 -11.40 15.88
N THR A 31 -3.50 -10.76 16.71
CA THR A 31 -3.89 -9.62 17.53
C THR A 31 -4.27 -8.44 16.63
N THR A 32 -5.47 -7.89 16.81
CA THR A 32 -5.91 -6.70 16.07
C THR A 32 -5.27 -5.45 16.66
N VAL A 33 -4.54 -4.72 15.81
CA VAL A 33 -3.83 -3.48 16.17
C VAL A 33 -4.61 -2.24 15.77
N ALA A 34 -5.38 -2.34 14.68
CA ALA A 34 -6.23 -1.25 14.22
C ALA A 34 -7.47 -1.75 13.47
N TYR A 35 -8.53 -0.96 13.55
CA TYR A 35 -9.74 -1.10 12.74
C TYR A 35 -10.00 0.21 12.01
N LEU A 36 -10.24 0.12 10.70
CA LEU A 36 -10.53 1.25 9.85
C LEU A 36 -11.87 1.04 9.17
N SER A 37 -12.65 2.11 9.06
CA SER A 37 -13.91 2.12 8.31
C SER A 37 -14.05 3.40 7.52
N ALA A 38 -14.59 3.30 6.32
CA ALA A 38 -14.92 4.43 5.48
C ALA A 38 -16.38 4.37 5.03
N SER A 39 -17.06 5.51 5.03
CA SER A 39 -18.42 5.59 4.48
C SER A 39 -18.42 5.21 3.01
N GLN A 40 -19.34 4.34 2.60
CA GLN A 40 -19.50 3.94 1.20
C GLN A 40 -19.63 5.15 0.27
N ASN A 41 -19.14 4.99 -0.96
CA ASN A 41 -19.14 6.01 -2.01
C ASN A 41 -18.38 7.31 -1.67
N SER A 42 -17.55 7.30 -0.63
CA SER A 42 -16.62 8.39 -0.34
C SER A 42 -15.26 8.18 -1.00
N THR A 43 -14.48 9.25 -1.14
CA THR A 43 -13.07 9.16 -1.55
C THR A 43 -12.27 8.27 -0.59
N ALA A 44 -12.58 8.33 0.71
CA ALA A 44 -11.93 7.50 1.73
C ALA A 44 -12.20 6.01 1.51
N HIS A 45 -13.40 5.65 1.04
CA HIS A 45 -13.76 4.27 0.70
C HIS A 45 -12.97 3.77 -0.51
N ALA A 46 -12.89 4.57 -1.58
CA ALA A 46 -12.13 4.23 -2.78
C ALA A 46 -10.62 4.03 -2.49
N SER A 47 -10.08 4.72 -1.49
CA SER A 47 -8.67 4.62 -1.08
C SER A 47 -8.43 3.71 0.13
N LEU A 48 -9.46 3.08 0.72
CA LEU A 48 -9.34 2.37 2.00
C LEU A 48 -8.28 1.27 1.93
N GLU A 49 -8.33 0.43 0.91
CA GLU A 49 -7.38 -0.68 0.73
C GLU A 49 -5.93 -0.19 0.60
N ALA A 50 -5.69 0.88 -0.16
CA ALA A 50 -4.36 1.47 -0.31
C ALA A 50 -3.86 2.08 1.01
N ASN A 51 -4.74 2.76 1.75
CA ASN A 51 -4.41 3.36 3.04
C ASN A 51 -4.03 2.30 4.09
N VAL A 52 -4.79 1.20 4.12
CA VAL A 52 -4.56 0.08 5.05
C VAL A 52 -3.26 -0.65 4.69
N ARG A 53 -2.99 -0.87 3.40
CA ARG A 53 -1.69 -1.41 2.94
C ARG A 53 -0.53 -0.52 3.33
N LEU A 54 -0.66 0.80 3.17
CA LEU A 54 0.36 1.75 3.56
C LEU A 54 0.64 1.70 5.06
N PHE A 55 -0.40 1.61 5.88
CA PHE A 55 -0.26 1.45 7.31
C PHE A 55 0.48 0.14 7.66
N ALA A 56 0.09 -0.99 7.06
CA ALA A 56 0.74 -2.28 7.29
C ALA A 56 2.23 -2.28 6.90
N MET A 57 2.63 -1.46 5.92
CA MET A 57 4.02 -1.32 5.46
C MET A 57 4.81 -0.23 6.18
N ALA A 58 4.21 0.55 7.08
CA ALA A 58 4.82 1.74 7.67
C ALA A 58 6.15 1.45 8.38
N ASN A 59 6.23 0.34 9.14
CA ASN A 59 7.46 -0.07 9.83
C ASN A 59 8.59 -0.41 8.85
N VAL A 60 8.29 -1.18 7.79
CA VAL A 60 9.26 -1.53 6.75
C VAL A 60 9.77 -0.27 6.03
N LEU A 61 8.87 0.67 5.76
CA LEU A 61 9.25 1.95 5.15
C LEU A 61 10.17 2.77 6.07
N LEU A 62 9.85 2.83 7.36
CA LEU A 62 10.65 3.54 8.34
C LEU A 62 12.06 2.92 8.46
N ASP A 63 12.16 1.59 8.57
CA ASP A 63 13.45 0.88 8.66
C ASP A 63 14.36 1.14 7.45
N GLU A 64 13.78 1.13 6.24
CA GLU A 64 14.52 1.40 5.00
C GLU A 64 14.95 2.88 4.91
N LEU A 65 14.12 3.81 5.37
CA LEU A 65 14.46 5.24 5.42
C LEU A 65 15.56 5.52 6.46
N THR A 66 15.50 4.90 7.64
CA THR A 66 16.56 5.02 8.66
C THR A 66 17.87 4.39 8.17
N SER A 67 17.81 3.26 7.47
CA SER A 67 18.99 2.65 6.84
C SER A 67 19.61 3.56 5.78
N LEU A 68 18.77 4.23 4.97
CA LEU A 68 19.22 5.23 4.01
C LEU A 68 19.84 6.45 4.69
N GLU A 69 19.24 6.99 5.76
CA GLU A 69 19.80 8.11 6.52
C GLU A 69 21.17 7.76 7.09
N LYS A 70 21.30 6.56 7.69
CA LYS A 70 22.56 6.05 8.22
C LYS A 70 23.62 5.94 7.12
N ALA A 71 23.26 5.35 5.97
CA ALA A 71 24.16 5.25 4.82
C ALA A 71 24.62 6.64 4.35
N ILE A 72 23.74 7.65 4.31
CA ILE A 72 24.10 9.03 3.95
C ILE A 72 25.04 9.64 4.99
N ARG A 73 24.76 9.48 6.30
CA ARG A 73 25.52 10.10 7.39
C ARG A 73 26.91 9.48 7.57
N GLU A 74 27.02 8.16 7.37
CA GLU A 74 28.28 7.41 7.51
C GLU A 74 29.09 7.41 6.21
N ALA A 75 28.45 7.64 5.06
CA ALA A 75 29.16 7.84 3.81
C ALA A 75 29.91 9.18 3.81
N LYS A 76 31.23 9.10 3.89
CA LYS A 76 32.09 10.05 3.17
C LYS A 76 31.94 9.81 1.66
N LEU A 77 30.79 10.16 1.07
CA LEU A 77 30.50 10.28 -0.38
C LEU A 77 30.97 9.14 -1.34
N SER A 78 31.41 7.96 -0.89
CA SER A 78 32.22 7.09 -1.75
C SER A 78 31.49 6.03 -2.55
N ASP A 79 30.17 5.85 -2.45
CA ASP A 79 29.47 4.97 -3.40
C ASP A 79 28.01 5.35 -3.61
N ALA A 80 27.76 6.16 -4.65
CA ALA A 80 26.42 6.50 -5.12
C ALA A 80 25.57 5.23 -5.44
N ALA A 81 26.23 4.09 -5.66
CA ALA A 81 25.59 2.80 -5.84
C ALA A 81 24.81 2.33 -4.61
N ASP A 82 25.35 2.47 -3.40
CA ASP A 82 24.70 2.00 -2.17
C ASP A 82 23.49 2.86 -1.81
N LEU A 83 23.61 4.19 -1.97
CA LEU A 83 22.49 5.12 -1.81
C LEU A 83 21.34 4.78 -2.78
N LEU A 84 21.69 4.45 -4.03
CA LEU A 84 20.70 4.06 -5.03
C LEU A 84 20.01 2.74 -4.68
N VAL A 85 20.72 1.78 -4.07
CA VAL A 85 20.13 0.49 -3.63
C VAL A 85 19.11 0.71 -2.51
N HIS A 86 19.46 1.47 -1.47
CA HIS A 86 18.53 1.76 -0.37
C HIS A 86 17.32 2.59 -0.84
N ALA A 87 17.54 3.59 -1.70
CA ALA A 87 16.44 4.35 -2.30
C ALA A 87 15.51 3.46 -3.15
N LYS A 88 16.05 2.48 -3.87
CA LYS A 88 15.24 1.49 -4.62
C LYS A 88 14.43 0.58 -3.69
N LYS A 89 14.99 0.14 -2.56
CA LYS A 89 14.27 -0.68 -1.56
C LYS A 89 13.10 0.09 -0.94
N ALA A 90 13.33 1.34 -0.52
CA ALA A 90 12.27 2.21 -0.01
C ALA A 90 11.17 2.44 -1.06
N ARG A 91 11.54 2.72 -2.32
CA ARG A 91 10.56 2.84 -3.43
C ARG A 91 9.80 1.54 -3.67
N ALA A 92 10.45 0.39 -3.59
CA ALA A 92 9.78 -0.90 -3.76
C ALA A 92 8.79 -1.18 -2.61
N ALA A 93 9.11 -0.79 -1.37
CA ALA A 93 8.19 -0.86 -0.24
C ALA A 93 6.97 0.03 -0.45
N ILE A 94 7.15 1.27 -0.92
CA ILE A 94 6.06 2.18 -1.29
C ILE A 94 5.21 1.57 -2.43
N GLY A 95 5.85 1.01 -3.47
CA GLY A 95 5.14 0.38 -4.58
C GLY A 95 4.28 -0.81 -4.13
N ARG A 96 4.78 -1.63 -3.20
CA ARG A 96 3.99 -2.72 -2.58
C ARG A 96 2.82 -2.19 -1.75
N ALA A 97 3.04 -1.10 -1.00
CA ALA A 97 1.99 -0.45 -0.22
C ALA A 97 0.88 0.16 -1.10
N LEU A 98 1.24 0.80 -2.20
CA LEU A 98 0.27 1.41 -3.11
C LEU A 98 -0.50 0.35 -3.94
N GLY A 99 0.06 -0.86 -4.09
CA GLY A 99 -0.52 -1.94 -4.88
C GLY A 99 -0.59 -1.62 -6.38
N PRO A 100 -1.17 -2.50 -7.20
CA PRO A 100 -1.50 -2.16 -8.58
C PRO A 100 -2.54 -1.05 -8.54
N GLN A 101 -2.16 0.15 -8.97
CA GLN A 101 -3.16 1.19 -9.21
C GLN A 101 -4.14 0.62 -10.24
N LYS A 102 -5.42 0.51 -9.89
CA LYS A 102 -6.46 0.39 -10.91
C LYS A 102 -6.24 1.58 -11.81
N SER A 103 -5.65 1.36 -12.99
CA SER A 103 -5.75 2.37 -14.03
C SER A 103 -7.25 2.58 -14.17
N GLU A 104 -7.71 3.82 -14.10
CA GLU A 104 -8.99 4.13 -14.70
C GLU A 104 -8.90 3.53 -16.10
N ALA A 105 -9.73 2.52 -16.37
CA ALA A 105 -9.84 1.99 -17.70
C ALA A 105 -10.30 3.19 -18.52
N THR A 106 -9.43 3.70 -19.40
CA THR A 106 -9.83 4.68 -20.38
C THR A 106 -11.05 4.07 -21.08
N PRO A 107 -12.24 4.68 -20.99
CA PRO A 107 -13.43 4.09 -21.57
C PRO A 107 -13.13 3.82 -23.03
N THR A 108 -13.41 2.58 -23.44
CA THR A 108 -13.17 2.19 -24.83
C THR A 108 -14.00 3.08 -25.75
N GLN A 109 -13.54 3.33 -26.97
CA GLN A 109 -14.32 4.14 -27.93
C GLN A 109 -15.77 3.63 -28.09
N ASP A 110 -15.98 2.33 -27.95
CA ASP A 110 -17.31 1.71 -27.98
C ASP A 110 -18.21 2.10 -26.79
N GLU A 111 -17.66 2.33 -25.60
CA GLU A 111 -18.42 2.80 -24.42
C GLU A 111 -18.79 4.29 -24.54
N LEU A 112 -17.90 5.10 -25.13
CA LEU A 112 -18.16 6.51 -25.40
C LEU A 112 -19.25 6.69 -26.46
N LEU A 113 -19.30 5.83 -27.48
CA LEU A 113 -20.31 5.86 -28.54
C LEU A 113 -21.70 5.41 -28.03
N ARG A 114 -21.76 4.47 -27.07
CA ARG A 114 -23.04 4.00 -26.50
C ARG A 114 -23.70 5.01 -25.56
N ASN A 115 -22.90 5.83 -24.87
CA ASN A 115 -23.42 6.87 -23.97
C ASN A 115 -23.74 8.20 -24.68
N SER A 116 -23.58 8.24 -26.01
CA SER A 116 -23.86 9.42 -26.86
C SER A 116 -25.16 9.29 -27.68
N MET A 117 -25.97 8.25 -27.42
CA MET A 117 -27.33 8.05 -27.97
C MET A 117 -28.35 8.02 -26.84
#